data_AF-A0A3D1XQF0-F1
#
_entry.id   AF-A0A3D1XQF0-F1
#
_cell.length_a   1.000
_cell.length_b   1.000
_cell.length_c   1.000
_cell.angle_alpha   90.00
_cell.angle_beta   90.00
_cell.angle_gamma   90.00
#
_symmetry.space_group_name_H-M   'P 1'
#
loop_
_entity.id
_entity.type
_entity.pdbx_description
1 polymer ?
#
loop_
_entity_poly.entity_id
_entity_poly.type
_entity_poly.pdbx_seq_one_letter_code
_entity_poly.pdbx_strand_id
1 'polypeptide(L)' 'MIVACLDLEGVLVPEIWIAFAEKTGIEKLRLTTRDIPDYNELMQGR' A
#
# COMPACT_ATOMS: atom_id res chain seq x y z
N MET A 1 -16.75 -16.12 22.90
CA MET A 1 -16.35 -14.76 22.47
C MET A 1 -15.82 -14.88 21.05
N ILE A 2 -16.31 -14.05 20.12
CA ILE A 2 -15.87 -14.08 18.72
C ILE A 2 -15.02 -12.84 18.48
N VAL A 3 -13.84 -13.03 17.88
CA VAL A 3 -12.94 -11.97 17.44
C VAL A 3 -12.79 -12.09 15.94
N ALA A 4 -12.95 -10.96 15.23
CA ALA A 4 -12.73 -10.87 13.79
C ALA A 4 -11.51 -9.98 13.53
N CYS A 5 -10.56 -10.52 12.77
CA CYS A 5 -9.39 -9.78 12.28
C CYS A 5 -9.61 -9.50 10.79
N LEU A 6 -9.61 -8.23 10.42
CA LEU A 6 -9.77 -7.79 9.05
C LEU A 6 -8.52 -7.04 8.63
N ASP A 7 -8.15 -7.23 7.37
CA ASP A 7 -7.13 -6.40 6.74
C ASP A 7 -7.65 -4.96 6.57
N LEU A 8 -6.74 -4.01 6.49
CA LEU A 8 -7.08 -2.60 6.35
C LEU A 8 -7.15 -2.23 4.86
N GLU A 9 -6.03 -2.32 4.16
CA GLU A 9 -5.92 -1.99 2.74
C GLU A 9 -6.55 -3.09 1.87
N GLY A 10 -7.30 -2.71 0.84
CA GLY A 10 -8.03 -3.65 -0.02
C GLY A 10 -9.33 -4.23 0.58
N VAL A 11 -9.56 -4.09 1.89
CA VAL A 11 -10.78 -4.54 2.58
C VAL A 11 -11.58 -3.37 3.14
N LEU A 12 -10.99 -2.58 4.04
CA LEU A 12 -11.66 -1.45 4.69
C LEU A 12 -11.39 -0.13 3.99
N VAL A 13 -10.21 0.01 3.36
CA VAL A 13 -9.78 1.20 2.63
C VAL A 13 -9.02 0.82 1.35
N PRO A 14 -8.91 1.72 0.35
CA PRO A 14 -8.04 1.50 -0.80
C PRO A 14 -6.56 1.40 -0.40
N GLU A 15 -5.74 0.84 -1.28
CA GLU A 15 -4.28 0.86 -1.21
C GLU A 15 -3.79 2.31 -1.06
N ILE A 16 -3.25 2.67 0.11
CA ILE A 16 -3.03 4.07 0.48
C ILE A 16 -2.01 4.71 -0.47
N TRP A 17 -0.92 4.01 -0.77
CA TRP A 17 0.16 4.54 -1.60
C TRP A 17 -0.26 4.74 -3.06
N ILE A 18 -1.08 3.84 -3.61
CA ILE A 18 -1.65 3.97 -4.95
C ILE A 18 -2.61 5.17 -4.99
N ALA A 19 -3.53 5.25 -4.03
CA ALA A 19 -4.48 6.36 -3.94
C ALA A 19 -3.78 7.72 -3.75
N PHE A 20 -2.68 7.75 -2.99
CA PHE A 20 -1.86 8.93 -2.80
C PHE A 20 -1.10 9.31 -4.07
N ALA A 21 -0.54 8.34 -4.79
CA ALA A 21 0.11 8.54 -6.08
C ALA A 21 -0.84 9.21 -7.08
N GLU A 22 -2.09 8.74 -7.16
CA GLU A 22 -3.11 9.28 -8.06
C GLU A 22 -3.53 10.71 -7.70
N LYS A 23 -3.61 11.02 -6.40
CA LYS A 23 -3.96 12.39 -5.95
C LYS A 23 -2.82 13.39 -6.12
N THR A 24 -1.57 12.94 -6.01
CA THR A 24 -0.39 13.83 -6.05
C THR A 24 0.31 13.82 -7.41
N GLY A 25 -0.01 12.88 -8.29
CA GLY A 25 0.67 12.67 -9.57
C GLY A 25 2.06 12.04 -9.45
N ILE A 26 2.42 11.47 -8.29
CA ILE A 26 3.75 10.91 -8.05
C ILE A 26 3.74 9.41 -8.40
N GLU A 27 4.07 9.08 -9.66
CA GLU A 27 4.07 7.71 -10.19
C GLU A 27 4.89 6.71 -9.35
N LYS A 28 6.03 7.12 -8.76
CA LYS A 28 6.86 6.22 -7.93
C LYS A 28 6.13 5.62 -6.72
N LEU A 29 5.09 6.29 -6.23
CA LEU A 29 4.30 5.81 -5.09
C LEU A 29 3.32 4.70 -5.46
N ARG A 30 3.14 4.40 -6.75
CA ARG A 30 2.36 3.24 -7.21
C ARG A 30 3.08 1.91 -6.99
N LEU A 31 4.38 1.93 -6.71
CA LEU A 31 5.15 0.70 -6.46
C LEU A 31 4.62 -0.04 -5.23
N THR A 32 4.37 -1.34 -5.42
CA THR A 32 3.89 -2.26 -4.39
C THR A 32 4.88 -3.39 -4.17
N THR A 33 4.58 -4.25 -3.19
CA THR A 33 5.35 -5.47 -2.96
C THR A 33 5.27 -6.49 -4.11
N ARG A 34 4.38 -6.28 -5.10
CA ARG A 34 4.37 -7.06 -6.34
C ARG A 34 5.52 -6.67 -7.27
N ASP A 35 6.00 -5.43 -7.18
CA ASP A 35 7.08 -4.88 -7.99
C ASP A 35 8.42 -5.03 -7.28
N ILE A 36 8.45 -4.72 -5.98
CA ILE A 36 9.62 -4.86 -5.10
C ILE A 36 9.24 -5.77 -3.93
N PRO A 37 9.53 -7.08 -3.99
CA PRO A 37 9.12 -8.04 -2.95
C PRO A 37 9.71 -7.76 -1.57
N ASP A 38 10.90 -7.17 -1.50
CA ASP A 38 11.51 -6.77 -0.22
C ASP A 38 10.84 -5.49 0.28
N TYR A 39 10.11 -5.63 1.39
CA TYR A 39 9.39 -4.51 1.99
C TYR A 39 10.32 -3.39 2.48
N ASN A 40 11.51 -3.73 3.01
CA ASN A 40 12.46 -2.71 3.46
C ASN A 40 13.01 -1.93 2.29
N GLU A 41 13.33 -2.62 1.19
CA GLU A 41 13.77 -1.98 -0.05
C GLU A 41 12.68 -1.05 -0.61
N LEU A 42 11.42 -1.51 -0.65
CA LEU A 42 10.28 -0.71 -1.09
C LEU A 42 10.10 0.57 -0.26
N MET A 43 10.26 0.47 1.06
CA MET A 43 10.07 1.60 1.97
C MET A 43 11.19 2.64 1.91
N GLN A 44 12.38 2.32 1.40
CA GLN A 44 13.45 3.31 1.21
C GLN A 44 13.09 4.37 0.15
N GLY A 45 12.13 4.08 -0.73
CA GLY A 45 11.68 4.99 -1.79
C GLY A 45 10.52 5.93 -1.41
N ARG A 46 10.00 5.82 -0.18
CA ARG A 46 8.76 6.48 0.27
C ARG A 46 9.04 7.65 1.21
#